data_AF-A0AAV5XN88-F1
#
_entry.id   AF-A0AAV5XN88-F1
#
_cell.length_a   1.000
_cell.length_b   1.000
_cell.length_c   1.000
_cell.angle_alpha   90.00
_cell.angle_beta   90.00
_cell.angle_gamma   90.00
#
_symmetry.space_group_name_H-M   'P 1'
#
loop_
_entity.id
_entity.type
_entity.pdbx_description
1 polymer ?
#
loop_
_entity_poly.entity_id
_entity_poly.type
_entity_poly.pdbx_seq_one_letter_code
_entity_poly.pdbx_strand_id
1 'polypeptide(L)'
;MAGPLIALALTGILVMAQADLDCARPVQSRNYIAKLRLAEFEWAEDVHREALWNAFGRCPPGAGQAACRADEQRRFDAEWQKIKAGIEAKYRKMEEDFDLRCQASIS
;
A
#
# COMPACT_ATOMS: atom_id res chain seq x y z
N MET A 1 -26.52 3.48 33.93
CA MET A 1 -25.20 3.72 33.29
C MET A 1 -24.80 2.47 32.52
N ALA A 2 -25.27 2.32 31.29
CA ALA A 2 -24.96 1.20 30.40
C ALA A 2 -24.21 1.76 29.18
N GLY A 3 -23.01 2.29 29.40
CA GLY A 3 -22.34 3.16 28.43
C GLY A 3 -21.31 2.47 27.53
N PRO A 4 -20.35 1.68 28.08
CA PRO A 4 -19.23 1.20 27.27
C PRO A 4 -19.46 -0.18 26.63
N LEU A 5 -20.22 -1.07 27.28
CA LEU A 5 -20.45 -2.43 26.79
C LEU A 5 -21.35 -2.47 25.54
N ILE A 6 -22.34 -1.57 25.46
CA ILE A 6 -23.25 -1.48 24.33
C ILE A 6 -22.53 -0.90 23.10
N ALA A 7 -21.66 0.09 23.30
CA ALA A 7 -20.87 0.69 22.22
C ALA A 7 -19.86 -0.30 21.62
N LEU A 8 -19.16 -1.08 22.46
CA LEU A 8 -18.24 -2.14 22.02
C LEU A 8 -18.96 -3.27 21.27
N ALA A 9 -20.15 -3.67 21.73
CA ALA A 9 -20.95 -4.70 21.07
C ALA A 9 -21.43 -4.25 19.67
N LEU A 10 -21.84 -2.99 19.52
CA LEU A 10 -22.28 -2.46 18.23
C LEU A 10 -21.15 -2.39 17.19
N THR A 11 -19.93 -2.03 17.60
CA THR A 11 -18.77 -2.06 16.69
C THR A 11 -18.38 -3.47 16.27
N GLY A 12 -18.50 -4.47 17.16
CA GLY A 12 -18.19 -5.86 16.82
C GLY A 12 -19.14 -6.45 15.76
N ILE A 13 -20.44 -6.16 15.88
CA ILE A 13 -21.47 -6.68 14.95
C ILE A 13 -21.31 -6.08 13.55
N LEU A 14 -20.97 -4.80 13.44
CA LEU A 14 -20.74 -4.12 12.15
C LEU A 14 -19.54 -4.69 11.39
N VAL A 15 -18.45 -4.99 12.09
CA VAL A 15 -17.24 -5.58 11.48
C VAL A 15 -17.49 -7.00 10.99
N MET A 16 -18.28 -7.80 11.73
CA MET A 16 -18.66 -9.14 11.29
C MET A 16 -19.58 -9.12 10.06
N ALA A 17 -20.58 -8.22 10.05
CA ALA A 17 -21.48 -8.10 8.90
C ALA A 17 -20.75 -7.67 7.61
N GLN A 18 -19.77 -6.78 7.72
CA GLN A 18 -18.92 -6.40 6.57
C GLN A 18 -18.03 -7.56 6.12
N ALA A 19 -17.44 -8.31 7.05
CA ALA A 19 -16.65 -9.50 6.72
C ALA A 19 -17.50 -10.56 5.98
N ASP A 20 -18.72 -10.84 6.44
CA ASP A 20 -19.62 -11.80 5.77
C ASP A 20 -20.02 -11.33 4.36
N LEU A 21 -20.28 -10.02 4.19
CA LEU A 21 -20.57 -9.42 2.88
C LEU A 21 -19.37 -9.50 1.93
N ASP A 22 -18.17 -9.21 2.43
CA ASP A 22 -16.93 -9.26 1.64
C ASP A 22 -16.57 -10.70 1.25
N CYS A 23 -16.85 -11.67 2.13
CA CYS A 23 -16.64 -13.10 1.89
C CYS A 23 -17.71 -13.71 0.98
N ALA A 24 -18.92 -13.14 0.93
CA ALA A 24 -19.94 -13.51 -0.05
C ALA A 24 -19.57 -13.08 -1.49
N ARG A 25 -18.61 -12.16 -1.66
CA ARG A 25 -18.17 -11.64 -2.96
C ARG A 25 -16.64 -11.58 -3.09
N PRO A 26 -15.93 -12.71 -2.94
CA PRO A 26 -14.48 -12.73 -2.78
C PRO A 26 -13.72 -12.18 -4.00
N VAL A 27 -14.27 -12.39 -5.21
CA VAL A 27 -13.69 -11.83 -6.44
C VAL A 27 -13.74 -10.29 -6.44
N GLN A 28 -14.83 -9.69 -5.96
CA GLN A 28 -14.95 -8.23 -5.91
C GLN A 28 -13.99 -7.64 -4.89
N SER A 29 -13.90 -8.25 -3.71
CA SER A 29 -12.99 -7.83 -2.62
C SER A 29 -11.52 -7.93 -3.05
N ARG A 30 -11.11 -9.04 -3.68
CA ARG A 30 -9.74 -9.19 -4.23
C ARG A 30 -9.45 -8.17 -5.34
N ASN A 31 -10.41 -7.92 -6.23
CA ASN A 31 -10.25 -6.87 -7.25
C ASN A 31 -10.12 -5.48 -6.63
N TYR A 32 -10.81 -5.20 -5.52
CA TYR A 32 -10.65 -3.94 -4.80
C TYR A 32 -9.25 -3.82 -4.18
N ILE A 33 -8.74 -4.87 -3.53
CA ILE A 33 -7.36 -4.92 -3.01
C ILE A 33 -6.35 -4.68 -4.14
N ALA A 34 -6.52 -5.33 -5.30
CA ALA A 34 -5.65 -5.14 -6.46
C ALA A 34 -5.67 -3.69 -6.98
N LYS A 35 -6.84 -3.04 -7.01
CA LYS A 35 -6.96 -1.63 -7.41
C LYS A 35 -6.27 -0.69 -6.42
N LEU A 36 -6.40 -0.94 -5.12
CA LEU A 36 -5.68 -0.17 -4.09
C LEU A 36 -4.17 -0.31 -4.26
N ARG A 37 -3.70 -1.54 -4.50
CA ARG A 37 -2.28 -1.79 -4.78
C ARG A 37 -1.78 -0.99 -5.97
N LEU A 38 -2.52 -0.99 -7.08
CA LEU A 38 -2.15 -0.22 -8.27
C LEU A 38 -2.09 1.28 -7.98
N ALA A 39 -3.13 1.83 -7.34
CA ALA A 39 -3.18 3.24 -7.00
C ALA A 39 -2.03 3.67 -6.08
N GLU A 40 -1.61 2.82 -5.13
CA GLU A 40 -0.47 3.11 -4.27
C GLU A 40 0.87 3.06 -5.02
N PHE A 41 1.02 2.15 -6.00
CA PHE A 41 2.19 2.18 -6.89
C PHE A 41 2.26 3.44 -7.73
N GLU A 42 1.14 3.83 -8.36
CA GLU A 42 1.06 5.04 -9.20
C GLU A 42 1.42 6.28 -8.40
N TRP A 43 0.82 6.44 -7.22
CA TRP A 43 1.13 7.55 -6.32
C TRP A 43 2.59 7.53 -5.85
N ALA A 44 3.11 6.36 -5.46
CA ALA A 44 4.48 6.25 -5.00
C ALA A 44 5.49 6.54 -6.12
N GLU A 45 5.18 6.16 -7.36
CA GLU A 45 6.01 6.47 -8.53
C GLU A 45 6.05 7.97 -8.79
N ASP A 46 4.91 8.66 -8.73
CA ASP A 46 4.84 10.11 -8.92
C ASP A 46 5.68 10.85 -7.87
N VAL A 47 5.52 10.51 -6.59
CA VAL A 47 6.31 11.09 -5.49
C VAL A 47 7.79 10.78 -5.65
N HIS A 48 8.15 9.55 -6.00
CA HIS A 48 9.53 9.15 -6.18
C HIS A 48 10.20 9.87 -7.36
N ARG A 49 9.47 10.04 -8.46
CA ARG A 49 9.94 10.75 -9.65
C ARG A 49 10.15 12.24 -9.36
N GLU A 50 9.23 12.86 -8.63
CA GLU A 50 9.37 14.25 -8.20
C GLU A 50 10.62 14.42 -7.30
N ALA A 51 10.81 13.51 -6.34
CA ALA A 51 11.96 13.53 -5.44
C ALA A 51 13.30 13.35 -6.19
N LEU A 52 13.35 12.45 -7.18
CA LEU A 52 14.51 12.27 -8.05
C LEU A 52 14.81 13.55 -8.86
N TRP A 53 13.78 14.18 -9.41
CA TRP A 53 13.95 15.41 -10.18
C TRP A 53 14.48 16.56 -9.31
N ASN A 54 13.97 16.67 -8.08
CA ASN A 54 14.49 17.60 -7.09
C ASN A 54 15.94 17.29 -6.70
N ALA A 55 16.34 16.03 -6.62
CA ALA A 55 17.72 15.63 -6.36
C ALA A 55 18.65 16.02 -7.52
N PHE A 56 18.23 15.79 -8.77
CA PHE A 56 18.96 16.24 -9.96
C PHE A 56 19.15 17.76 -10.02
N GLY A 57 18.17 18.53 -9.51
CA GLY A 57 18.26 19.99 -9.39
C GLY A 57 19.36 20.46 -8.43
N ARG A 58 19.82 19.61 -7.50
CA ARG A 58 20.90 19.91 -6.55
C ARG A 58 22.30 19.57 -7.10
N CYS A 59 22.39 18.89 -8.24
CA CYS A 59 23.67 18.57 -8.85
C CYS A 59 24.37 19.83 -9.38
N PRO A 60 25.68 19.99 -9.13
CA PRO A 60 26.41 21.16 -9.58
C PRO A 60 26.44 21.22 -11.11
N PRO A 61 26.25 22.40 -11.72
CA PRO A 61 26.35 22.55 -13.17
C PRO A 61 27.79 22.34 -13.66
N GLY A 62 27.94 22.00 -14.94
CA GLY A 62 29.25 21.81 -15.59
C GLY A 62 29.71 20.35 -15.63
N ALA A 63 31.03 20.14 -15.70
CA ALA A 63 31.63 18.83 -16.03
C ALA A 63 31.23 17.69 -15.07
N GLY A 64 30.87 17.99 -13.82
CA GLY A 64 30.44 16.99 -12.82
C GLY A 64 28.94 16.67 -12.83
N GLN A 65 28.12 17.40 -13.59
CA GLN A 65 26.66 17.30 -13.49
C GLN A 65 26.13 15.91 -13.87
N ALA A 66 26.63 15.34 -14.96
CA ALA A 66 26.22 14.03 -15.43
C ALA A 66 26.57 12.92 -14.43
N ALA A 67 27.77 12.97 -13.85
CA ALA A 67 28.22 12.01 -12.85
C ALA A 67 27.37 12.09 -11.57
N CYS A 68 27.06 13.30 -11.10
CA CYS A 68 26.17 13.50 -9.96
C CYS A 68 24.76 12.93 -10.23
N ARG A 69 24.15 13.24 -11.37
CA ARG A 69 22.82 12.72 -11.72
C ARG A 69 22.82 11.19 -11.84
N ALA A 70 23.87 10.60 -12.38
CA ALA A 70 23.99 9.15 -12.47
C ALA A 70 24.08 8.50 -11.07
N ASP A 71 24.73 9.15 -10.11
CA ASP A 71 24.78 8.68 -8.72
C ASP A 71 23.43 8.79 -8.02
N GLU A 72 22.77 9.93 -8.18
CA GLU A 72 21.42 10.15 -7.70
C GLU A 72 20.44 9.12 -8.28
N GLN A 73 20.50 8.86 -9.59
CA GLN A 73 19.68 7.83 -10.24
C GLN A 73 19.88 6.45 -9.57
N ARG A 74 21.14 6.02 -9.38
CA ARG A 74 21.42 4.73 -8.73
C ARG A 74 20.87 4.64 -7.31
N ARG A 75 20.99 5.73 -6.54
CA ARG A 75 20.47 5.81 -5.17
C ARG A 75 18.95 5.68 -5.17
N PHE A 76 18.27 6.44 -6.01
CA PHE A 76 16.81 6.43 -6.13
C PHE A 76 16.30 5.10 -6.68
N ASP A 77 16.98 4.50 -7.67
CA ASP A 77 16.61 3.16 -8.17
C ASP A 77 16.63 2.10 -7.06
N ALA A 78 17.63 2.15 -6.17
CA ALA A 78 17.73 1.24 -5.03
C ALA A 78 16.62 1.50 -3.99
N GLU A 79 16.29 2.77 -3.74
CA GLU A 79 15.17 3.15 -2.88
C GLU A 79 13.84 2.71 -3.47
N TRP A 80 13.64 2.88 -4.79
CA TRP A 80 12.46 2.45 -5.50
C TRP A 80 12.22 0.95 -5.36
N GLN A 81 13.25 0.11 -5.49
CA GLN A 81 13.09 -1.33 -5.26
C GLN A 81 12.57 -1.64 -3.84
N LYS A 82 13.03 -0.90 -2.82
CA LYS A 82 12.55 -1.07 -1.44
C LYS A 82 11.10 -0.64 -1.29
N ILE A 83 10.72 0.49 -1.88
CA ILE A 83 9.33 0.99 -1.87
C ILE A 83 8.41 -0.04 -2.52
N LYS A 84 8.77 -0.53 -3.71
CA LYS A 84 7.99 -1.54 -4.41
C LYS A 84 7.82 -2.82 -3.59
N ALA A 85 8.92 -3.35 -3.04
CA ALA A 85 8.86 -4.54 -2.19
C ALA A 85 7.98 -4.33 -0.95
N GLY A 86 8.00 -3.12 -0.38
CA GLY A 86 7.13 -2.74 0.74
C GLY A 86 5.64 -2.72 0.36
N ILE A 87 5.29 -2.12 -0.77
CA ILE A 87 3.91 -2.11 -1.31
C ILE A 87 3.45 -3.55 -1.58
N GLU A 88 4.27 -4.35 -2.27
CA GLU A 88 3.93 -5.76 -2.55
C GLU A 88 3.70 -6.55 -1.26
N ALA A 89 4.58 -6.40 -0.27
CA ALA A 89 4.44 -7.09 1.01
C ALA A 89 3.17 -6.67 1.77
N LYS A 90 2.85 -5.36 1.77
CA LYS A 90 1.64 -4.82 2.40
C LYS A 90 0.37 -5.43 1.81
N TYR A 91 0.27 -5.45 0.47
CA TYR A 91 -0.94 -5.94 -0.18
C TYR A 91 -1.03 -7.46 -0.23
N ARG A 92 0.09 -8.18 -0.31
CA ARG A 92 0.10 -9.63 -0.10
C ARG A 92 -0.45 -9.99 1.28
N LYS A 93 -0.02 -9.29 2.33
CA LYS A 93 -0.56 -9.49 3.68
C LYS A 93 -2.06 -9.17 3.75
N MET A 94 -2.52 -8.13 3.07
CA MET A 94 -3.94 -7.78 3.03
C MET A 94 -4.78 -8.87 2.38
N GLU A 95 -4.28 -9.49 1.30
CA GLU A 95 -4.92 -10.65 0.65
C GLU A 95 -4.94 -11.88 1.57
N GLU A 96 -3.82 -12.18 2.25
CA GLU A 96 -3.72 -13.27 3.23
C GLU A 96 -4.72 -13.06 4.39
N ASP A 97 -4.76 -11.86 4.96
CA ASP A 97 -5.67 -11.52 6.05
C ASP A 97 -7.14 -11.56 5.62
N PHE A 98 -7.44 -11.26 4.34
CA PHE A 98 -8.78 -11.40 3.77
C PHE A 98 -9.17 -12.88 3.65
N ASP A 99 -8.30 -13.70 3.06
CA ASP A 99 -8.56 -15.13 2.88
C ASP A 99 -8.72 -15.86 4.22
N LEU A 100 -7.89 -15.53 5.23
CA LEU A 100 -8.01 -16.08 6.58
C LEU A 100 -9.34 -15.71 7.24
N ARG A 101 -9.80 -14.47 7.08
CA ARG A 101 -11.09 -14.02 7.62
C ARG A 101 -12.27 -14.75 6.97
N CYS A 102 -12.21 -14.97 5.66
CA CYS A 102 -13.27 -15.69 4.95
C CYS A 102 -13.28 -17.20 5.22
N GLN A 103 -12.13 -17.81 5.50
CA GLN A 103 -12.11 -19.19 5.99
C GLN A 103 -12.76 -19.30 7.37
N ALA A 104 -12.46 -18.34 8.25
CA ALA A 104 -13.01 -18.31 9.61
C ALA A 104 -14.53 -18.04 9.63
N SER A 105 -15.10 -17.35 8.64
CA SER A 105 -16.56 -17.12 8.56
C SER A 105 -17.37 -18.30 7.99
N ILE A 106 -16.71 -19.24 7.30
CA ILE A 106 -17.34 -20.47 6.78
C ILE A 106 -17.30 -21.61 7.83
N SER A 107 -16.48 -21.47 8.88
CA SER A 107 -16.24 -22.45 9.95
C SER A 107 -17.17 -22.26 11.14
#